data_AF-A0AAU2DCI2-F1
#
_entry.id   AF-A0AAU2DCI2-F1
#
_cell.length_a   1.000
_cell.length_b   1.000
_cell.length_c   1.000
_cell.angle_alpha   90.00
_cell.angle_beta   90.00
_cell.angle_gamma   90.00
#
_symmetry.space_group_name_H-M   'P 1'
#
loop_
_entity.id
_entity.type
_entity.pdbx_description
1 polymer ?
#
loop_
_entity_poly.entity_id
_entity_poly.type
_entity_poly.pdbx_seq_one_letter_code
_entity_poly.pdbx_strand_id
1 'polypeptide(L)' 'MLPPLAGMGDAVREIAVVVAKAAVEDGVAPGVTEAELRAAVSVTQWTPQYA' A
#
# COMPACT_ATOMS: atom_id res chain seq x y z
N MET A 1 5.92 -16.26 13.52
CA MET A 1 6.49 -15.11 14.26
C MET A 1 6.07 -13.86 13.50
N LEU A 2 5.43 -12.90 14.18
CA LEU A 2 5.02 -11.64 13.57
C LEU A 2 6.19 -10.63 13.61
N PRO A 3 6.27 -9.68 12.66
CA PRO A 3 7.26 -8.62 12.72
C PRO A 3 7.07 -7.75 13.98
N PRO A 4 8.15 -7.11 14.47
CA PRO A 4 8.05 -6.15 15.55
C PRO A 4 7.18 -4.95 15.15
N LEU A 5 6.60 -4.27 16.13
CA LEU A 5 5.81 -3.05 15.88
C LEU A 5 6.66 -1.90 15.33
N ALA A 6 7.96 -1.88 15.66
CA ALA A 6 8.91 -0.98 15.04
C ALA A 6 9.00 -1.31 13.53
N GLY A 7 8.66 -0.34 12.68
CA GLY A 7 8.60 -0.52 11.23
C GLY A 7 7.28 -1.08 10.69
N MET A 8 6.23 -1.20 11.53
CA MET A 8 4.91 -1.67 11.09
C MET A 8 4.34 -0.83 9.93
N GLY A 9 4.61 0.49 9.92
CA GLY A 9 4.18 1.36 8.83
C GLY A 9 4.78 0.98 7.47
N ASP A 10 6.05 0.58 7.43
CA ASP A 10 6.72 0.10 6.21
C ASP A 10 6.14 -1.24 5.77
N ALA A 11 5.96 -2.17 6.72
CA ALA A 11 5.35 -3.46 6.44
C ALA A 11 3.93 -3.32 5.86
N VAL A 12 3.11 -2.42 6.42
CA VAL A 12 1.74 -2.17 5.93
C VAL A 12 1.75 -1.57 4.52
N ARG A 13 2.71 -0.69 4.19
CA ARG A 13 2.85 -0.13 2.84
C ARG A 13 3.13 -1.23 1.80
N GLU A 14 4.06 -2.13 2.08
CA GLU A 14 4.35 -3.23 1.15
C GLU A 14 3.18 -4.21 1.03
N ILE A 15 2.48 -4.49 2.13
CA ILE A 15 1.24 -5.30 2.09
C ILE A 15 0.20 -4.63 1.19
N ALA A 16 -0.01 -3.32 1.32
CA ALA A 16 -0.97 -2.57 0.51
C ALA A 16 -0.65 -2.66 -1.00
N VAL A 17 0.63 -2.56 -1.38
CA VAL A 17 1.06 -2.69 -2.79
C VAL A 17 0.80 -4.11 -3.31
N VAL A 18 1.13 -5.14 -2.54
CA VAL A 18 0.90 -6.55 -2.95
C VAL A 18 -0.59 -6.84 -3.11
N VAL A 19 -1.42 -6.39 -2.17
CA VAL A 19 -2.88 -6.58 -2.24
C VAL A 19 -3.46 -5.81 -3.44
N ALA A 20 -3.00 -4.60 -3.70
CA ALA A 20 -3.46 -3.83 -4.85
C ALA A 20 -3.07 -4.50 -6.18
N LYS A 21 -1.86 -5.07 -6.29
CA LYS A 21 -1.46 -5.86 -7.46
C LYS A 21 -2.37 -7.07 -7.67
N ALA A 22 -2.64 -7.83 -6.61
CA ALA A 22 -3.56 -8.97 -6.68
C ALA A 22 -4.97 -8.54 -7.10
N ALA A 23 -5.47 -7.42 -6.57
CA ALA A 23 -6.77 -6.89 -6.96
C ALA A 23 -6.85 -6.49 -8.45
N VAL A 24 -5.75 -5.97 -9.01
CA VAL A 24 -5.64 -5.68 -10.44
C VAL A 24 -5.61 -6.97 -11.27
N GLU A 25 -4.84 -7.97 -10.84
CA GLU A 25 -4.74 -9.28 -11.50
C GLU A 25 -6.07 -10.04 -11.50
N ASP A 26 -6.81 -9.97 -10.39
CA ASP A 26 -8.13 -10.58 -10.22
C ASP A 26 -9.25 -9.80 -10.95
N GLY A 27 -8.93 -8.65 -11.56
CA GLY A 27 -9.88 -7.81 -12.29
C GLY A 27 -10.90 -7.08 -11.41
N VAL A 28 -10.65 -7.00 -10.10
CA VAL A 28 -11.52 -6.29 -9.13
C VAL A 28 -11.07 -4.83 -8.89
N ALA A 29 -9.93 -4.43 -9.48
CA ALA A 29 -9.43 -3.05 -9.50
C ALA A 29 -8.96 -2.64 -10.91
N PRO A 30 -8.91 -1.32 -11.23
CA PRO A 30 -8.46 -0.83 -12.55
C PRO A 30 -7.01 -1.24 -12.88
N GLY A 31 -6.74 -1.58 -14.14
CA GLY A 31 -5.40 -1.92 -14.62
C GLY A 31 -4.43 -0.76 -14.57
N VAL A 32 -3.57 -0.72 -13.56
CA VAL A 32 -2.52 0.29 -13.36
C VAL A 32 -1.17 -0.39 -13.09
N THR A 33 -0.09 0.35 -13.32
CA THR A 33 1.28 -0.13 -13.09
C THR A 33 1.62 -0.18 -11.60
N GLU A 34 2.62 -0.99 -11.22
CA GLU A 34 3.10 -1.04 -9.84
C GLU A 34 3.61 0.33 -9.35
N ALA A 35 4.21 1.14 -10.24
CA ALA A 35 4.66 2.49 -9.90
C ALA A 35 3.48 3.39 -9.51
N GLU A 36 2.37 3.31 -10.24
CA GLU A 36 1.14 4.04 -9.92
C GLU A 36 0.52 3.56 -8.61
N LEU A 37 0.53 2.24 -8.35
CA LEU A 37 0.07 1.69 -7.08
C LEU A 37 0.90 2.20 -5.89
N ARG A 38 2.23 2.22 -6.03
CA ARG A 38 3.13 2.74 -5.01
C ARG A 38 2.89 4.24 -4.77
N ALA A 39 2.70 5.01 -5.83
CA ALA A 39 2.35 6.43 -5.72
C ALA A 39 1.01 6.63 -5.01
N ALA A 40 -0.02 5.85 -5.39
CA ALA A 40 -1.35 5.90 -4.78
C ALA A 40 -1.30 5.59 -3.28
N VAL A 41 -0.57 4.55 -2.86
CA VAL A 41 -0.37 4.22 -1.44
C VAL A 41 0.33 5.37 -0.70
N SER A 42 1.35 5.98 -1.31
CA SER A 42 2.07 7.09 -0.68
C SER A 42 1.22 8.33 -0.48
N VAL A 43 0.33 8.68 -1.42
CA VAL A 43 -0.47 9.92 -1.33
C VAL A 43 -1.74 9.76 -0.49
N THR A 44 -2.25 8.54 -0.35
CA THR A 44 -3.48 8.27 0.41
C THR A 44 -3.22 7.93 1.88
N GLN A 45 -1.96 7.77 2.26
CA GLN A 45 -1.59 7.52 3.65
C GLN A 45 -1.85 8.76 4.51
N TRP A 46 -2.80 8.64 5.43
CA TRP A 46 -3.02 9.67 6.44
C TRP A 46 -1.82 9.76 7.40
N THR A 47 -1.39 10.99 7.68
CA THR A 47 -0.34 11.31 8.64
C THR A 47 -0.90 12.18 9.77
N PRO A 48 -0.49 11.96 11.03
CA PRO A 48 -0.94 12.75 12.18
C PRO A 48 -0.23 14.11 12.24
N GLN A 49 -0.42 14.93 11.20
CA GLN A 49 0.11 16.29 11.10
C GLN A 49 -1.05 17.28 11.18
N TYR A 50 -0.89 18.36 11.93
CA TYR A 50 -1.84 19.46 11.89
C TYR A 50 -1.80 20.11 10.50
N ALA A 51 -2.98 20.40 9.96
CA ALA A 51 -3.17 21.08 8.68
C ALA A 51 -2.96 22.59 8.82
#